data_AF-A0A399G136-F1
#
_entry.id   AF-A0A399G136-F1
#
_cell.length_a   1.000
_cell.length_b   1.000
_cell.length_c   1.000
_cell.angle_alpha   90.00
_cell.angle_beta   90.00
_cell.angle_gamma   90.00
#
_symmetry.space_group_name_H-M   'P 1'
#
loop_
_entity.id
_entity.type
_entity.pdbx_description
1 polymer ?
#
loop_
_entity_poly.entity_id
_entity_poly.type
_entity_poly.pdbx_seq_one_letter_code
_entity_poly.pdbx_strand_id
1 'polypeptide(L)'
;MYPVIFRLGPLTVHSYGVMLAIAFLIGLFLSIRRAKAENIAPSIVVNLSVIILISGLIGARIFFILINLEYFLSHPSEIIMLHRGGLAFFGGLALASLSGFLYLRKVGPNPWKIVDLIIPYVVLGESIVRIGCFLNGCCYGTPTDLPWAVSFPPLSAAYAHFGSTPLHPAQLYQAAANFVIFLLLLRSRRRYDGEIFLIYLLLYALSRFFIGFLRGGG
;
A
#
# COMPACT_ATOMS: atom_id res chain seq x y z
N MET A 1 8.25 -8.26 -17.32
CA MET A 1 8.29 -7.39 -16.12
C MET A 1 9.21 -6.22 -16.40
N TYR A 2 8.77 -5.00 -16.11
CA TYR A 2 9.53 -3.77 -16.35
C TYR A 2 9.69 -3.01 -15.03
N PRO A 3 10.77 -3.24 -14.26
CA PRO A 3 10.98 -2.56 -12.98
C PRO A 3 11.27 -1.06 -13.17
N VAL A 4 11.79 -0.68 -14.34
CA VAL A 4 12.04 0.71 -14.76
C VAL A 4 11.21 0.99 -16.00
N ILE A 5 10.40 2.05 -15.96
CA ILE A 5 9.57 2.46 -17.10
C ILE A 5 10.39 3.36 -18.04
N PHE A 6 11.05 4.37 -17.48
CA PHE A 6 11.98 5.24 -18.22
C PHE A 6 12.99 5.89 -17.28
N ARG A 7 14.12 6.33 -17.85
CA ARG A 7 15.17 7.07 -17.14
C ARG A 7 15.22 8.50 -17.67
N LEU A 8 15.01 9.48 -16.80
CA LEU A 8 15.18 10.90 -17.09
C LEU A 8 16.46 11.38 -16.40
N GLY A 9 17.61 11.18 -17.04
CA GLY A 9 18.92 11.51 -16.45
C GLY A 9 19.15 10.75 -15.13
N PRO A 10 19.34 11.44 -13.98
CA PRO A 10 19.54 10.79 -12.67
C PRO A 10 18.26 10.20 -12.07
N LEU A 11 17.07 10.56 -12.60
CA LEU A 11 15.80 10.08 -12.07
C LEU A 11 15.36 8.80 -12.78
N THR A 12 15.29 7.71 -12.01
CA THR A 12 14.75 6.43 -12.49
C THR A 12 13.30 6.30 -12.06
N VAL A 13 12.38 6.23 -13.02
CA VAL A 13 10.96 6.01 -12.73
C VAL A 13 10.67 4.52 -12.67
N HIS A 14 10.38 4.05 -11.47
CA HIS A 14 10.05 2.66 -11.21
C HIS A 14 8.56 2.38 -11.44
N SER A 15 8.26 1.19 -11.94
CA SER A 15 6.88 0.75 -12.15
C SER A 15 6.06 0.73 -10.86
N TYR A 16 6.69 0.39 -9.74
CA TYR A 16 6.09 0.48 -8.41
C TYR A 16 5.59 1.91 -8.08
N GLY A 17 6.42 2.94 -8.29
CA GLY A 17 6.05 4.33 -7.98
C GLY A 17 4.89 4.83 -8.84
N VAL A 18 4.88 4.47 -10.12
CA VAL A 18 3.77 4.81 -11.02
C VAL A 18 2.48 4.11 -10.60
N MET A 19 2.53 2.81 -10.27
CA MET A 19 1.36 2.09 -9.78
C MET A 19 0.85 2.63 -8.44
N LEU A 20 1.74 3.08 -7.55
CA LEU A 20 1.37 3.75 -6.31
C LEU A 20 0.63 5.08 -6.57
N ALA A 21 1.12 5.89 -7.51
CA ALA A 21 0.46 7.13 -7.90
C ALA A 21 -0.92 6.88 -8.52
N ILE A 22 -1.03 5.89 -9.41
CA ILE A 22 -2.31 5.48 -10.01
C ILE A 22 -3.28 5.00 -8.92
N ALA A 23 -2.82 4.16 -8.00
CA ALA A 23 -3.61 3.67 -6.87
C ALA A 23 -4.16 4.82 -6.01
N PHE A 24 -3.31 5.79 -5.68
CA PHE A 24 -3.71 6.98 -4.92
C PHE A 24 -4.75 7.81 -5.67
N LEU A 25 -4.52 8.13 -6.94
CA LEU A 25 -5.42 8.96 -7.74
C LEU A 25 -6.80 8.30 -7.93
N ILE A 26 -6.83 7.00 -8.25
CA ILE A 26 -8.08 6.24 -8.38
C ILE A 26 -8.80 6.17 -7.03
N GLY A 27 -8.08 5.86 -5.95
CA GLY A 27 -8.65 5.77 -4.61
C GLY A 27 -9.26 7.09 -4.15
N LEU A 28 -8.54 8.21 -4.34
CA LEU A 28 -9.01 9.54 -4.00
C LEU A 28 -10.25 9.93 -4.83
N PHE A 29 -10.21 9.74 -6.14
CA PHE A 29 -11.30 10.07 -7.03
C PHE A 29 -12.60 9.33 -6.69
N LEU A 30 -12.50 8.02 -6.47
CA LEU A 30 -13.66 7.20 -6.11
C LEU A 30 -14.17 7.52 -4.70
N SER A 31 -13.27 7.78 -3.75
CA SER A 31 -13.65 8.21 -2.40
C SER A 31 -14.38 9.55 -2.40
N ILE A 32 -13.94 10.53 -3.22
CA ILE A 32 -14.64 11.81 -3.39
C ILE A 32 -16.03 11.61 -3.99
N ARG A 33 -16.15 10.78 -5.04
CA ARG A 33 -17.45 10.47 -5.65
C ARG A 33 -18.40 9.83 -4.64
N ARG A 34 -17.90 8.91 -3.82
CA ARG A 34 -18.69 8.27 -2.77
C ARG A 34 -19.09 9.24 -1.66
N ALA A 35 -18.18 10.10 -1.23
CA ALA A 35 -18.46 11.15 -0.26
C ALA A 35 -19.61 12.06 -0.72
N LYS A 36 -19.58 12.50 -1.99
CA LYS A 36 -20.68 13.27 -2.60
C LYS A 36 -22.00 12.52 -2.55
N ALA A 37 -22.01 11.24 -2.92
CA ALA A 37 -23.22 10.41 -2.90
C ALA A 37 -23.81 10.22 -1.49
N GLU A 38 -23.00 10.38 -0.44
CA GLU A 38 -23.42 10.24 0.96
C GLU A 38 -23.57 11.59 1.67
N ASN A 39 -23.62 12.71 0.93
CA ASN A 39 -23.72 14.08 1.45
C ASN A 39 -22.59 14.45 2.43
N ILE A 40 -21.40 13.87 2.24
CA ILE A 40 -20.18 14.21 2.97
C ILE A 40 -19.38 15.21 2.12
N ALA A 41 -18.92 16.29 2.76
CA ALA A 41 -18.12 17.31 2.10
C ALA A 41 -16.84 16.68 1.50
N PRO A 42 -16.59 16.81 0.17
CA PRO A 42 -15.41 16.25 -0.48
C PRO A 42 -14.09 16.75 0.09
N SER A 43 -14.08 17.97 0.63
CA SER A 43 -12.93 18.56 1.30
C SER A 43 -12.42 17.72 2.47
N ILE A 44 -13.30 17.00 3.17
CA ILE A 44 -12.90 16.10 4.27
C ILE A 44 -12.00 14.98 3.74
N VAL A 45 -12.39 14.35 2.62
CA VAL A 45 -11.62 13.26 2.00
C VAL A 45 -10.31 13.78 1.41
N VAL A 46 -10.35 14.92 0.71
CA VAL A 46 -9.13 15.53 0.13
C VAL A 46 -8.14 15.89 1.23
N ASN A 47 -8.57 16.62 2.25
CA ASN A 47 -7.71 17.03 3.36
C ASN A 47 -7.17 15.81 4.12
N LEU A 48 -8.01 14.80 4.40
CA LEU A 48 -7.56 13.55 5.00
C LEU A 48 -6.47 12.88 4.17
N SER A 49 -6.66 12.78 2.85
CA SER A 49 -5.69 12.14 1.95
C SER A 49 -4.34 12.88 1.92
N VAL A 50 -4.35 14.21 1.93
CA VAL A 50 -3.13 15.04 2.01
C VAL A 50 -2.44 14.85 3.36
N ILE A 51 -3.19 14.86 4.46
CA ILE A 51 -2.67 14.64 5.81
C ILE A 51 -2.01 13.27 5.91
N ILE A 52 -2.69 12.20 5.49
CA ILE A 52 -2.18 10.82 5.50
C ILE A 52 -0.92 10.70 4.63
N LEU A 53 -0.89 11.31 3.45
CA LEU A 53 0.26 11.26 2.55
C LEU A 53 1.49 11.94 3.15
N ILE A 54 1.34 13.17 3.65
CA ILE A 54 2.44 13.95 4.22
C ILE A 54 2.94 13.30 5.50
N SER A 55 2.04 13.00 6.44
CA SER A 55 2.39 12.38 7.71
C SER A 55 2.95 10.97 7.53
N GLY A 56 2.47 10.20 6.54
CA GLY A 56 3.00 8.88 6.22
C GLY A 56 4.44 8.96 5.70
N LEU A 57 4.74 9.91 4.83
CA LEU A 57 6.12 10.11 4.35
C LEU A 57 7.05 10.55 5.49
N ILE A 58 6.62 11.51 6.30
CA ILE A 58 7.38 12.00 7.46
C ILE A 58 7.61 10.86 8.47
N GLY A 59 6.55 10.14 8.84
CA GLY A 59 6.62 9.04 9.80
C GLY A 59 7.50 7.91 9.31
N ALA A 60 7.42 7.57 8.01
CA ALA A 60 8.26 6.53 7.44
C ALA A 60 9.74 6.91 7.46
N ARG A 61 10.05 8.20 7.24
CA ARG A 61 11.43 8.70 7.31
C ARG A 61 11.95 8.75 8.74
N ILE A 62 11.19 9.33 9.67
CA ILE A 62 11.58 9.42 11.08
C ILE A 62 11.88 8.04 11.63
N PHE A 63 10.99 7.07 11.42
CA PHE A 63 11.18 5.72 11.96
C PHE A 63 12.36 5.00 11.31
N PHE A 64 12.61 5.22 10.01
CA PHE A 64 13.81 4.68 9.35
C PHE A 64 15.10 5.25 9.95
N ILE A 65 15.13 6.54 10.27
CA ILE A 65 16.26 7.20 10.92
C ILE A 65 16.46 6.64 12.33
N LEU A 66 15.39 6.48 13.11
CA LEU A 66 15.45 5.94 14.47
C LEU A 66 16.04 4.52 14.51
N ILE A 67 15.71 3.68 13.52
CA ILE A 67 16.27 2.32 13.42
C ILE A 67 17.75 2.33 13.01
N ASN A 68 18.19 3.35 12.26
CA ASN A 68 19.56 3.47 11.75
C ASN A 68 20.30 4.66 12.37
N LEU A 69 20.06 4.91 13.67
CA LEU A 69 20.47 6.15 14.31
C LEU A 69 21.99 6.37 14.24
N GLU A 70 22.79 5.33 14.48
CA GLU A 70 24.25 5.40 14.42
C GLU A 70 24.78 5.82 13.04
N TYR A 71 24.15 5.34 11.97
CA TYR A 71 24.49 5.74 10.59
C TYR A 71 24.17 7.21 10.33
N PHE A 72 23.01 7.69 10.78
CA PHE A 72 22.61 9.09 10.55
C PHE A 72 23.33 10.10 11.45
N LEU A 73 23.83 9.67 12.62
CA LEU A 73 24.71 10.48 13.45
C LEU A 73 26.06 10.75 12.77
N SER A 74 26.58 9.78 12.01
CA SER A 74 27.81 9.94 11.23
C SER A 74 27.59 10.66 9.89
N HIS A 75 26.38 10.62 9.33
CA HIS A 75 26.03 11.22 8.04
C HIS A 75 24.77 12.11 8.11
N PRO A 76 24.80 13.23 8.86
CA PRO A 76 23.61 14.03 9.15
C PRO A 76 23.01 14.69 7.90
N SER A 77 23.81 14.95 6.87
CA SER A 77 23.32 15.49 5.59
C SER A 77 22.39 14.52 4.85
N GLU A 78 22.53 13.21 5.09
CA GLU A 78 21.71 12.19 4.44
C GLU A 78 20.31 12.06 5.04
N ILE A 79 20.03 12.69 6.19
CA ILE A 79 18.71 12.67 6.85
C ILE A 79 17.61 13.16 5.91
N ILE A 80 17.88 14.18 5.10
CA ILE A 80 16.91 14.83 4.19
C ILE A 80 16.90 14.18 2.80
N MET A 81 17.89 13.33 2.49
CA MET A 81 18.08 12.74 1.17
C MET A 81 17.11 11.58 0.90
N LEU A 82 15.84 11.89 0.66
CA LEU A 82 14.78 10.91 0.36
C LEU A 82 15.01 10.13 -0.93
N HIS A 83 15.77 10.68 -1.87
CA HIS A 83 16.07 10.06 -3.17
C HIS A 83 16.96 8.82 -3.06
N ARG A 84 17.69 8.64 -1.94
CA ARG A 84 18.49 7.44 -1.65
C ARG A 84 17.65 6.29 -1.08
N GLY A 85 16.34 6.47 -0.96
CA GLY A 85 15.44 5.54 -0.29
C GLY A 85 15.43 5.76 1.22
N GLY A 86 15.14 4.70 1.99
CA GLY A 86 15.12 4.75 3.45
C GLY A 86 13.79 5.26 4.01
N LEU A 87 12.72 4.53 3.72
CA LEU A 87 11.39 4.74 4.27
C LEU A 87 10.94 3.45 4.95
N ALA A 88 10.61 3.54 6.23
CA ALA A 88 10.12 2.41 7.01
C ALA A 88 8.58 2.39 7.03
N PHE A 89 7.99 1.31 6.53
CA PHE A 89 6.54 1.18 6.40
C PHE A 89 5.79 1.43 7.72
N PHE A 90 6.24 0.81 8.83
CA PHE A 90 5.57 0.92 10.12
C PHE A 90 5.53 2.35 10.68
N GLY A 91 6.58 3.13 10.46
CA GLY A 91 6.61 4.54 10.85
C GLY A 91 5.58 5.37 10.10
N GLY A 92 5.47 5.13 8.79
CA GLY A 92 4.48 5.81 7.96
C GLY A 92 3.07 5.43 8.35
N LEU A 93 2.80 4.13 8.55
CA LEU A 93 1.49 3.64 8.98
C LEU A 93 1.07 4.25 10.33
N ALA A 94 1.97 4.28 11.31
CA ALA A 94 1.68 4.79 12.65
C ALA A 94 1.32 6.28 12.62
N LEU A 95 2.17 7.13 12.01
CA LEU A 95 1.95 8.57 12.01
C LEU A 95 0.78 8.97 11.10
N ALA A 96 0.58 8.28 9.97
CA ALA A 96 -0.56 8.50 9.09
C ALA A 96 -1.88 8.13 9.75
N SER A 97 -1.95 7.00 10.43
CA SER A 97 -3.15 6.56 11.14
C SER A 97 -3.50 7.52 12.29
N LEU A 98 -2.49 7.92 13.08
CA LEU A 98 -2.68 8.84 14.20
C LEU A 98 -3.16 10.22 13.71
N SER A 99 -2.46 10.82 12.75
CA SER A 99 -2.81 12.16 12.25
C SER A 99 -4.17 12.17 11.52
N GLY A 100 -4.46 11.13 10.73
CA GLY A 100 -5.75 10.96 10.07
C GLY A 100 -6.90 10.83 11.08
N PHE A 101 -6.72 10.01 12.12
CA PHE A 101 -7.73 9.86 13.17
C PHE A 101 -7.97 11.15 13.96
N LEU A 102 -6.89 11.87 14.33
CA LEU A 102 -6.98 13.17 15.00
C LEU A 102 -7.68 14.21 14.13
N TYR A 103 -7.42 14.22 12.82
CA TYR A 103 -8.10 15.09 11.87
C TYR A 103 -9.61 14.77 11.79
N LEU A 104 -9.96 13.50 11.62
CA LEU A 104 -11.37 13.08 11.54
C LEU A 104 -12.15 13.41 12.81
N ARG A 105 -11.53 13.25 13.98
CA ARG A 105 -12.12 13.67 15.26
C ARG A 105 -12.41 15.17 15.33
N LYS A 106 -11.65 16.00 14.62
CA LYS A 106 -11.79 17.47 14.65
C LYS A 106 -12.82 18.00 13.66
N VAL A 107 -13.00 17.36 12.50
CA VAL A 107 -13.65 18.00 11.34
C VAL A 107 -15.11 17.60 11.13
N GLY A 108 -15.63 16.56 11.79
CA GLY A 108 -17.06 16.30 11.71
C GLY A 108 -17.47 14.90 12.14
N PRO A 109 -18.39 14.25 11.39
CA PRO A 109 -19.15 13.10 11.86
C PRO A 109 -18.27 11.96 12.38
N ASN A 110 -18.90 11.02 13.08
CA ASN A 110 -18.27 9.80 13.58
C ASN A 110 -17.10 9.34 12.68
N PRO A 111 -15.84 9.38 13.13
CA PRO A 111 -14.66 9.08 12.31
C PRO A 111 -14.79 7.76 11.55
N TRP A 112 -15.42 6.78 12.19
CA TRP A 112 -15.67 5.45 11.63
C TRP A 112 -16.54 5.47 10.38
N LYS A 113 -17.47 6.43 10.25
CA LYS A 113 -18.27 6.61 9.04
C LYS A 113 -17.40 6.97 7.84
N ILE A 114 -16.39 7.84 8.04
CA ILE A 114 -15.46 8.24 6.99
C ILE A 114 -14.51 7.08 6.67
N VAL A 115 -14.04 6.36 7.68
CA VAL A 115 -13.20 5.16 7.49
C VAL A 115 -13.95 4.11 6.65
N ASP A 116 -15.19 3.78 7.01
CA ASP A 116 -16.03 2.84 6.26
C ASP A 116 -16.27 3.29 4.81
N LEU A 117 -16.38 4.61 4.58
CA LEU A 117 -16.55 5.16 3.24
C LEU A 117 -15.31 4.98 2.37
N ILE A 118 -14.11 5.18 2.93
CA ILE A 118 -12.87 5.17 2.15
C ILE A 118 -12.22 3.78 2.05
N ILE A 119 -12.46 2.89 3.03
CA ILE A 119 -11.72 1.63 3.13
C ILE A 119 -11.83 0.73 1.89
N PRO A 120 -12.98 0.61 1.17
CA PRO A 120 -13.03 -0.20 -0.04
C PRO A 120 -12.05 0.33 -1.10
N TYR A 121 -11.92 1.65 -1.21
CA TYR A 121 -11.04 2.28 -2.20
C TYR A 121 -9.56 2.23 -1.80
N VAL A 122 -9.26 2.19 -0.49
CA VAL A 122 -7.92 1.88 0.01
C VAL A 122 -7.52 0.46 -0.41
N VAL A 123 -8.41 -0.52 -0.22
CA VAL A 123 -8.17 -1.92 -0.61
C VAL A 123 -8.00 -2.07 -2.12
N LEU A 124 -8.79 -1.36 -2.93
CA LEU A 124 -8.58 -1.28 -4.38
C LEU A 124 -7.19 -0.74 -4.71
N GLY A 125 -6.76 0.33 -4.03
CA GLY A 125 -5.42 0.88 -4.15
C GLY A 125 -4.34 -0.15 -3.83
N GLU A 126 -4.49 -0.92 -2.75
CA GLU A 126 -3.57 -2.00 -2.43
C GLU A 126 -3.49 -3.07 -3.52
N SER A 127 -4.63 -3.45 -4.12
CA SER A 127 -4.65 -4.38 -5.26
C SER A 127 -3.79 -3.86 -6.42
N ILE A 128 -3.93 -2.59 -6.77
CA ILE A 128 -3.14 -1.93 -7.82
C ILE A 128 -1.64 -1.90 -7.44
N VAL A 129 -1.31 -1.54 -6.20
CA VAL A 129 0.08 -1.52 -5.71
C VAL A 129 0.72 -2.91 -5.78
N ARG A 130 -0.03 -3.98 -5.50
CA ARG A 130 0.49 -5.36 -5.62
C ARG A 130 0.85 -5.74 -7.04
N ILE A 131 0.14 -5.24 -8.04
CA ILE A 131 0.55 -5.36 -9.45
C ILE A 131 1.86 -4.61 -9.67
N GLY A 132 2.05 -3.43 -9.07
CA GLY A 132 3.33 -2.72 -9.03
C GLY A 132 4.47 -3.55 -8.43
N CYS A 133 4.24 -4.26 -7.32
CA CYS A 133 5.22 -5.17 -6.72
C CYS A 133 5.61 -6.31 -7.68
N PHE A 134 4.63 -6.87 -8.40
CA PHE A 134 4.87 -7.89 -9.42
C PHE A 134 5.75 -7.36 -10.55
N LEU A 135 5.44 -6.18 -11.09
CA LEU A 135 6.23 -5.53 -12.15
C LEU A 135 7.65 -5.18 -11.69
N ASN A 136 7.81 -4.84 -10.42
CA ASN A 136 9.10 -4.54 -9.80
C ASN A 136 9.89 -5.82 -9.44
N GLY A 137 9.23 -6.98 -9.38
CA GLY A 137 9.85 -8.25 -9.01
C GLY A 137 10.27 -8.35 -7.55
N CYS A 138 9.52 -7.69 -6.65
CA CYS A 138 9.70 -7.80 -5.19
C CYS A 138 8.51 -8.52 -4.56
N CYS A 139 8.64 -8.96 -3.31
CA CYS A 139 7.54 -9.61 -2.57
C CYS A 139 7.01 -10.91 -3.20
N TYR A 140 7.89 -11.70 -3.81
CA TYR A 140 7.58 -12.99 -4.46
C TYR A 140 7.28 -14.11 -3.44
N GLY A 141 6.75 -15.23 -3.94
CA GLY A 141 6.52 -16.45 -3.16
C GLY A 141 7.65 -17.47 -3.29
N THR A 142 7.41 -18.67 -2.76
CA THR A 142 8.37 -19.78 -2.81
C THR A 142 8.47 -20.41 -4.21
N PRO A 143 9.53 -21.18 -4.49
CA PRO A 143 9.62 -22.01 -5.69
C PRO A 143 8.42 -22.94 -5.87
N THR A 144 7.97 -23.12 -7.12
CA THR A 144 6.87 -24.02 -7.46
C THR A 144 6.91 -24.46 -8.92
N ASP A 145 6.39 -25.65 -9.19
CA ASP A 145 6.29 -26.23 -10.54
C ASP A 145 4.88 -26.10 -11.13
N LEU A 146 4.01 -25.30 -10.51
CA LEU A 146 2.66 -25.05 -11.02
C LEU A 146 2.68 -24.38 -12.41
N PRO A 147 1.69 -24.64 -13.27
CA PRO A 147 1.72 -24.19 -14.67
C PRO A 147 1.62 -22.67 -14.84
N TRP A 148 1.26 -21.93 -13.79
CA TRP A 148 1.23 -20.46 -13.77
C TRP A 148 2.36 -19.85 -12.92
N ALA A 149 3.39 -20.64 -12.57
CA ALA A 149 4.60 -20.13 -11.94
C ALA A 149 5.29 -19.10 -12.84
N VAL A 150 5.96 -18.13 -12.23
CA VAL A 150 6.59 -17.01 -12.96
C VAL A 150 8.06 -16.93 -12.60
N SER A 151 8.93 -16.92 -13.62
CA SER A 151 10.34 -16.56 -13.49
C SER A 151 10.50 -15.05 -13.63
N PHE A 152 11.25 -14.45 -12.71
CA PHE A 152 11.46 -13.01 -12.67
C PHE A 152 12.74 -12.61 -13.43
N PRO A 153 12.84 -11.38 -13.97
CA PRO A 153 13.99 -10.98 -14.79
C PRO A 153 15.27 -10.77 -13.95
N PRO A 154 16.47 -10.82 -14.57
CA PRO A 154 17.76 -10.72 -13.87
C PRO A 154 17.96 -9.52 -12.94
N LEU A 155 17.29 -8.40 -13.23
CA LEU A 155 17.38 -7.15 -12.45
C LEU A 155 16.43 -7.12 -11.24
N SER A 156 15.68 -8.18 -10.98
CA SER A 156 14.69 -8.23 -9.91
C SER A 156 15.27 -8.80 -8.60
N ALA A 157 14.66 -8.41 -7.47
CA ALA A 157 15.00 -9.00 -6.17
C ALA A 157 14.73 -10.51 -6.11
N ALA A 158 13.71 -10.99 -6.84
CA ALA A 158 13.41 -12.42 -6.97
C ALA A 158 14.56 -13.19 -7.61
N TYR A 159 15.06 -12.69 -8.75
CA TYR A 159 16.17 -13.33 -9.45
C TYR A 159 17.47 -13.30 -8.64
N ALA A 160 17.71 -12.22 -7.89
CA ALA A 160 18.87 -12.15 -7.01
C ALA A 160 18.89 -13.26 -5.93
N HIS A 161 17.72 -13.76 -5.52
CA HIS A 161 17.61 -14.81 -4.50
C HIS A 161 17.46 -16.22 -5.08
N PHE A 162 16.72 -16.37 -6.17
CA PHE A 162 16.31 -17.68 -6.71
C PHE A 162 16.74 -17.92 -8.17
N GLY A 163 17.45 -16.98 -8.80
CA GLY A 163 17.82 -17.06 -10.21
C GLY A 163 16.62 -17.17 -11.13
N SER A 164 16.70 -18.05 -12.12
CA SER A 164 15.63 -18.32 -13.10
C SER A 164 14.52 -19.25 -12.57
N THR A 165 14.60 -19.71 -11.32
CA THR A 165 13.64 -20.65 -10.73
C THR A 165 12.22 -20.08 -10.79
N PRO A 166 11.22 -20.85 -11.28
CA PRO A 166 9.82 -20.42 -11.26
C PRO A 166 9.30 -20.28 -9.82
N LEU A 167 8.67 -19.15 -9.52
CA LEU A 167 8.14 -18.84 -8.19
C LEU A 167 6.62 -18.64 -8.22
N HIS A 168 5.99 -18.79 -7.06
CA HIS A 168 4.60 -18.37 -6.89
C HIS A 168 4.50 -16.84 -7.10
N PRO A 169 3.65 -16.34 -8.01
CA PRO A 169 3.36 -14.91 -8.14
C PRO A 169 2.45 -14.43 -7.00
N ALA A 170 2.93 -14.51 -5.75
CA ALA A 170 2.18 -14.18 -4.54
C ALA A 170 1.63 -12.75 -4.52
N GLN A 171 2.25 -11.85 -5.27
CA GLN A 171 1.78 -10.50 -5.49
C GLN A 171 0.45 -10.48 -6.25
N LEU A 172 0.31 -11.30 -7.30
CA LEU A 172 -0.92 -11.41 -8.07
C LEU A 172 -2.04 -12.09 -7.27
N TYR A 173 -1.69 -13.08 -6.43
CA TYR A 173 -2.66 -13.68 -5.50
C TYR A 173 -3.19 -12.64 -4.52
N GLN A 174 -2.32 -11.80 -3.94
CA GLN A 174 -2.74 -10.72 -3.05
C GLN A 174 -3.52 -9.63 -3.79
N ALA A 175 -3.15 -9.29 -5.03
CA ALA A 175 -3.90 -8.35 -5.85
C ALA A 175 -5.32 -8.87 -6.09
N ALA A 176 -5.47 -10.12 -6.53
CA ALA A 176 -6.77 -10.75 -6.75
C ALA A 176 -7.60 -10.81 -5.46
N ALA A 177 -7.00 -11.24 -4.35
CA ALA A 177 -7.67 -11.29 -3.05
C ALA A 177 -8.16 -9.90 -2.63
N ASN A 178 -7.30 -8.87 -2.70
CA ASN A 178 -7.68 -7.50 -2.38
C ASN A 178 -8.78 -6.98 -3.30
N PHE A 179 -8.75 -7.30 -4.60
CA PHE A 179 -9.80 -6.92 -5.53
C PHE A 179 -11.15 -7.58 -5.18
N VAL A 180 -11.15 -8.86 -4.82
CA VAL A 180 -12.35 -9.55 -4.34
C VAL A 180 -12.87 -8.91 -3.05
N ILE A 181 -12.00 -8.62 -2.08
CA ILE A 181 -12.36 -7.92 -0.84
C ILE A 181 -13.00 -6.57 -1.16
N PHE A 182 -12.41 -5.77 -2.05
CA PHE A 182 -13.00 -4.50 -2.51
C PHE A 182 -14.43 -4.68 -3.03
N LEU A 183 -14.68 -5.67 -3.90
CA LEU A 183 -16.02 -5.94 -4.43
C LEU A 183 -17.01 -6.37 -3.34
N LEU A 184 -16.55 -7.15 -2.35
CA LEU A 184 -17.37 -7.54 -1.20
C LEU A 184 -17.73 -6.31 -0.37
N LEU A 185 -16.75 -5.48 -0.02
CA LEU A 185 -16.98 -4.27 0.79
C LEU A 185 -17.91 -3.26 0.08
N LEU A 186 -17.86 -3.16 -1.25
CA LEU A 186 -18.81 -2.32 -2.02
C LEU A 186 -20.26 -2.82 -1.96
N ARG A 187 -20.46 -4.13 -1.85
CA ARG A 187 -21.80 -4.75 -1.78
C ARG A 187 -22.33 -4.85 -0.35
N SER A 188 -21.45 -4.79 0.64
CA SER A 188 -21.82 -4.79 2.06
C SER A 188 -22.66 -3.56 2.40
N ARG A 189 -23.78 -3.78 3.09
CA ARG A 189 -24.61 -2.72 3.64
C ARG A 189 -24.20 -2.48 5.09
N ARG A 190 -23.70 -1.28 5.37
CA ARG A 190 -23.40 -0.84 6.74
C ARG A 190 -24.68 -0.81 7.59
N ARG A 191 -24.59 -1.37 8.79
CA ARG A 191 -25.61 -1.34 9.86
C ARG A 191 -25.21 -0.35 10.94
N TYR A 192 -23.91 -0.20 11.20
CA TYR A 192 -23.32 0.75 12.12
C TYR A 192 -21.99 1.27 11.57
N ASP A 193 -21.55 2.42 12.07
CA ASP A 193 -20.28 3.03 11.66
C ASP A 193 -19.09 2.19 12.18
N GLY A 194 -18.21 1.76 11.29
CA GLY A 194 -17.03 0.94 11.57
C GLY A 194 -17.18 -0.53 11.14
N GLU A 195 -18.38 -0.96 10.74
CA GLU A 195 -18.63 -2.34 10.33
C GLU A 195 -17.83 -2.72 9.08
N ILE A 196 -17.78 -1.84 8.07
CA ILE A 196 -17.08 -2.13 6.81
C ILE A 196 -15.57 -2.24 7.06
N PHE A 197 -15.03 -1.40 7.93
CA PHE A 197 -13.63 -1.48 8.37
C PHE A 197 -13.32 -2.79 9.12
N LEU A 198 -14.20 -3.24 10.02
CA LEU A 198 -14.01 -4.52 10.73
C LEU A 198 -14.08 -5.72 9.78
N ILE A 199 -15.03 -5.72 8.84
CA ILE A 199 -15.13 -6.74 7.79
C ILE A 199 -13.84 -6.75 6.95
N TYR A 200 -13.33 -5.57 6.58
CA TYR A 200 -12.05 -5.45 5.89
C TYR A 200 -10.92 -6.09 6.70
N LEU A 201 -10.76 -5.76 7.98
CA LEU A 201 -9.69 -6.31 8.82
C LEU A 201 -9.74 -7.84 8.87
N LEU A 202 -10.93 -8.41 9.04
CA LEU A 202 -11.13 -9.86 9.05
C LEU A 202 -10.75 -10.50 7.72
N LEU A 203 -11.30 -9.99 6.61
CA LEU A 203 -11.05 -10.54 5.28
C LEU A 203 -9.59 -10.39 4.86
N TYR A 204 -8.97 -9.25 5.16
CA TYR A 204 -7.57 -8.99 4.87
C TYR A 204 -6.67 -9.91 5.68
N ALA A 205 -6.90 -10.07 6.99
CA ALA A 205 -6.15 -10.99 7.84
C ALA A 205 -6.22 -12.44 7.33
N LEU A 206 -7.42 -12.91 6.95
CA LEU A 206 -7.60 -14.22 6.34
C LEU A 206 -6.81 -14.34 5.03
N SER A 207 -6.91 -13.35 4.13
CA SER A 207 -6.17 -13.36 2.87
C SER A 207 -4.65 -13.44 3.09
N ARG A 208 -4.14 -12.69 4.08
CA ARG A 208 -2.72 -12.62 4.43
C ARG A 208 -2.25 -13.93 5.04
N PHE A 209 -3.08 -14.58 5.86
CA PHE A 209 -2.79 -15.90 6.41
C PHE A 209 -2.59 -16.94 5.30
N PHE A 210 -3.56 -17.09 4.38
CA PHE A 210 -3.47 -18.07 3.30
C PHE A 210 -2.31 -17.79 2.33
N ILE A 211 -2.13 -16.52 1.92
CA ILE A 211 -1.03 -16.15 1.01
C ILE A 211 0.33 -16.24 1.72
N GLY A 212 0.36 -16.09 3.05
CA GLY A 212 1.57 -16.24 3.87
C GLY A 212 2.22 -17.62 3.73
N PHE A 213 1.42 -18.69 3.67
CA PHE A 213 1.95 -20.05 3.45
C PHE A 213 2.72 -20.18 2.12
N LEU A 214 2.27 -19.47 1.08
CA LEU A 214 2.91 -19.47 -0.25
C LEU A 214 4.19 -18.62 -0.32
N ARG A 215 4.50 -17.85 0.73
CA ARG A 215 5.67 -16.96 0.79
C ARG A 215 6.77 -17.49 1.71
N GLY A 216 6.65 -18.75 2.16
CA GLY A 216 7.63 -19.39 3.03
C GLY A 216 7.39 -19.03 4.49
N GLY A 217 6.21 -19.40 5.02
CA GLY A 217 5.96 -19.37 6.45
C GLY A 217 6.77 -20.46 7.15
N GLY A 218 7.97 -20.10 7.59
CA GLY A 218 8.95 -20.92 8.31
C GLY A 218 10.34 -20.33 8.18
#